data_AF-A0A8S0YS87-F1
#
_entry.id   AF-A0A8S0YS87-F1
#
_cell.length_a   1.000
_cell.length_b   1.000
_cell.length_c   1.000
_cell.angle_alpha   90.00
_cell.angle_beta   90.00
_cell.angle_gamma   90.00
#
_symmetry.space_group_name_H-M   'P 1'
#
loop_
_entity.id
_entity.type
_entity.pdbx_description
1 polymer ?
#
loop_
_entity_poly.entity_id
_entity_poly.type
_entity_poly.pdbx_seq_one_letter_code
_entity_poly.pdbx_strand_id
1 'polypeptide(L)'
;MFTDVQNVARIRKALRGAARETTRALLYTVSDPYEIIDTLERRYGRPELLVLSELENIKRMPRMSDDGRNLCSFATKVANTVAAIKAAAAAAA
;
A
#
# COMPACT_ATOMS: atom_id res chain seq x y z
N MET A 1 -21.50 8.58 -0.08
CA MET A 1 -20.33 8.48 -0.98
C MET A 1 -19.90 9.90 -1.32
N PHE A 2 -18.60 10.20 -1.41
CA PHE A 2 -18.10 11.54 -1.73
C PHE A 2 -18.09 11.75 -3.25
N THR A 3 -18.30 12.98 -3.71
CA THR A 3 -18.15 13.32 -5.13
C THR A 3 -16.67 13.37 -5.52
N ASP A 4 -16.39 13.30 -6.82
CA ASP A 4 -15.01 13.37 -7.33
C ASP A 4 -14.32 14.67 -6.91
N VAL A 5 -15.04 15.80 -6.98
CA VAL A 5 -14.54 17.10 -6.51
C VAL A 5 -14.19 17.07 -5.02
N GLN A 6 -15.03 16.44 -4.19
CA GLN A 6 -14.75 16.27 -2.75
C GLN A 6 -13.53 15.37 -2.53
N ASN A 7 -13.38 14.29 -3.30
CA ASN A 7 -12.24 13.38 -3.22
C ASN A 7 -10.93 14.08 -3.66
N VAL A 8 -10.94 14.83 -4.75
CA VAL A 8 -9.79 15.65 -5.20
C VAL A 8 -9.41 16.66 -4.13
N ALA A 9 -10.38 17.36 -3.51
CA ALA A 9 -10.10 18.30 -2.43
C ALA A 9 -9.43 17.62 -1.21
N ARG A 10 -9.86 16.39 -0.88
CA ARG A 10 -9.24 15.58 0.19
C ARG A 10 -7.81 15.16 -0.16
N ILE A 11 -7.56 14.71 -1.39
CA ILE A 11 -6.21 14.35 -1.86
C ILE A 11 -5.29 15.58 -1.78
N ARG A 12 -5.74 16.73 -2.27
CA ARG A 12 -5.00 18.01 -2.17
C ARG A 12 -4.65 18.37 -0.73
N LYS A 13 -5.57 18.12 0.21
CA LYS A 13 -5.34 18.37 1.64
C LYS A 13 -4.37 17.36 2.26
N ALA A 14 -4.31 16.12 1.78
CA ALA A 14 -3.43 15.07 2.30
C ALA A 14 -1.98 15.20 1.82
N LEU A 15 -1.76 15.63 0.58
CA LEU A 15 -0.40 15.70 0.01
C LEU A 15 0.45 16.84 0.59
N ARG A 16 1.72 16.55 0.84
CA ARG A 16 2.73 17.49 1.36
C ARG A 16 4.08 17.26 0.68
N GLY A 17 4.97 18.25 0.76
CA GLY A 17 6.35 18.16 0.27
C GLY A 17 6.46 17.72 -1.20
N ALA A 18 7.43 16.87 -1.50
CA ALA A 18 7.74 16.41 -2.86
C ALA A 18 6.55 15.77 -3.59
N ALA A 19 5.69 15.03 -2.88
CA ALA A 19 4.49 14.42 -3.45
C ALA A 19 3.52 15.50 -3.97
N ARG A 20 3.28 16.54 -3.17
CA ARG A 20 2.42 17.67 -3.56
C ARG A 20 3.00 18.48 -4.71
N GLU A 21 4.30 18.78 -4.67
CA GLU A 21 4.92 19.61 -5.70
C GLU A 21 4.92 18.92 -7.06
N THR A 22 5.14 17.61 -7.07
CA THR A 22 5.19 16.91 -8.36
C THR A 22 3.80 16.69 -8.96
N THR A 23 2.80 16.37 -8.15
CA THR A 23 1.42 16.22 -8.67
C THR A 23 0.68 17.54 -8.75
N ARG A 24 1.35 18.68 -8.49
CA ARG A 24 0.71 20.01 -8.41
C ARG A 24 -0.12 20.32 -9.64
N ALA A 25 0.40 20.11 -10.86
CA ALA A 25 -0.35 20.34 -12.08
C ALA A 25 -1.63 19.47 -12.13
N LEU A 26 -1.48 18.15 -11.94
CA LEU A 26 -2.59 17.18 -11.88
C LEU A 26 -3.68 17.57 -10.88
N LEU A 27 -3.30 18.08 -9.69
CA LEU A 27 -4.25 18.49 -8.64
C LEU A 27 -5.18 19.65 -9.04
N TYR A 28 -4.83 20.42 -10.06
CA TYR A 28 -5.64 21.55 -10.55
C TYR A 28 -6.20 21.33 -11.95
N THR A 29 -5.65 20.40 -12.73
CA THR A 29 -6.07 20.14 -14.12
C THR A 29 -6.96 18.91 -14.27
N VAL A 30 -6.86 17.93 -13.37
CA VAL A 30 -7.59 16.66 -13.45
C VAL A 30 -8.75 16.66 -12.46
N SER A 31 -9.94 16.29 -12.97
CA SER A 31 -11.17 16.19 -12.16
C SER A 31 -11.42 14.79 -11.62
N ASP A 32 -10.77 13.77 -12.19
CA ASP A 32 -10.86 12.38 -11.74
C ASP A 32 -9.85 12.10 -10.62
N PRO A 33 -10.31 11.77 -9.39
CA PRO A 33 -9.42 11.41 -8.30
C PRO A 33 -8.59 10.14 -8.56
N TYR A 34 -9.05 9.21 -9.40
CA TYR A 34 -8.34 7.95 -9.64
C TYR A 34 -7.04 8.14 -10.42
N GLU A 35 -7.03 9.03 -11.41
CA GLU A 35 -5.82 9.35 -12.18
C GLU A 35 -4.73 9.98 -11.29
N ILE A 36 -5.13 10.79 -10.30
CA ILE A 36 -4.20 11.38 -9.32
C ILE A 36 -3.60 10.29 -8.45
N ILE A 37 -4.40 9.31 -8.00
CA ILE A 37 -3.94 8.17 -7.19
C ILE A 37 -2.99 7.29 -8.00
N ASP A 38 -3.34 6.92 -9.24
CA ASP A 38 -2.49 6.11 -10.12
C ASP A 38 -1.12 6.78 -10.36
N THR A 39 -1.10 8.10 -10.57
CA THR A 39 0.16 8.85 -10.70
C THR A 39 1.00 8.79 -9.42
N LEU A 40 0.37 8.90 -8.25
CA LEU A 40 1.05 8.79 -6.96
C LEU A 40 1.61 7.37 -6.76
N GLU A 41 0.84 6.34 -7.11
CA GLU A 41 1.25 4.94 -7.00
C GLU A 41 2.44 4.62 -7.91
N ARG A 42 2.42 5.05 -9.17
CA ARG A 42 3.55 4.85 -10.09
C ARG A 42 4.83 5.52 -9.60
N ARG A 43 4.70 6.65 -8.92
CA ARG A 43 5.84 7.47 -8.52
C ARG A 43 6.38 7.16 -7.12
N TYR A 44 5.50 6.77 -6.20
CA TYR A 44 5.80 6.61 -4.78
C TYR A 44 5.39 5.24 -4.21
N GLY A 45 4.63 4.43 -4.95
CA GLY A 45 4.05 3.17 -4.46
C GLY A 45 5.10 2.11 -4.07
N ARG A 46 6.27 2.11 -4.75
CA ARG A 46 7.42 1.22 -4.48
C ARG A 46 7.01 -0.18 -3.97
N PRO A 47 6.14 -0.91 -4.72
CA PRO A 47 5.60 -2.19 -4.28
C PRO A 47 6.67 -3.23 -3.95
N GLU A 48 7.84 -3.15 -4.60
CA GLU A 48 9.01 -3.97 -4.32
C GLU A 48 9.50 -3.87 -2.88
N LEU A 49 9.45 -2.68 -2.27
CA LEU A 49 9.83 -2.48 -0.87
C LEU A 49 8.83 -3.11 0.09
N LEU A 50 7.54 -3.13 -0.29
CA LEU A 50 6.50 -3.80 0.49
C LEU A 50 6.71 -5.33 0.48
N VAL A 51 7.01 -5.91 -0.69
CA VAL A 51 7.34 -7.34 -0.81
C VAL A 51 8.57 -7.68 0.05
N LEU A 52 9.64 -6.89 -0.02
CA LEU A 52 10.85 -7.12 0.77
C LEU A 52 10.57 -7.02 2.28
N SER A 53 9.79 -6.03 2.71
CA SER A 53 9.38 -5.88 4.12
C SER A 53 8.60 -7.09 4.61
N GLU A 54 7.65 -7.57 3.81
CA GLU A 54 6.85 -8.75 4.14
C GLU A 54 7.68 -10.05 4.21
N LEU A 55 8.66 -10.21 3.31
CA LEU A 55 9.62 -11.32 3.39
C LEU A 55 10.44 -11.28 4.68
N GLU A 56 10.90 -10.09 5.10
CA GLU A 56 11.59 -9.93 6.39
C GLU A 56 10.67 -10.23 7.58
N ASN A 57 9.40 -9.89 7.50
CA ASN A 57 8.41 -10.23 8.53
C ASN A 57 8.28 -11.74 8.72
N ILE A 58 8.22 -12.53 7.63
CA ILE A 58 8.20 -14.00 7.69
C ILE A 58 9.48 -14.54 8.31
N LYS A 59 10.66 -14.07 7.86
CA LYS A 59 11.95 -14.54 8.38
C LYS A 59 12.10 -14.31 9.89
N ARG A 60 11.48 -13.25 10.40
CA ARG A 60 11.48 -12.89 11.84
C ARG A 60 10.38 -13.58 12.64
N MET A 61 9.50 -14.37 12.01
CA MET A 61 8.47 -15.09 12.75
C MET A 61 9.11 -16.08 13.73
N PRO A 62 8.66 -16.08 15.00
CA PRO A 62 9.13 -17.07 15.95
C PRO A 62 8.74 -18.47 15.45
N ARG A 63 9.60 -19.44 15.74
CA ARG A 63 9.27 -20.85 15.53
C ARG A 63 7.99 -21.17 16.29
N MET A 64 7.16 -22.03 15.70
CA MET A 64 5.99 -22.55 16.41
C MET A 64 6.45 -23.24 17.70
N SER A 65 5.72 -22.97 18.78
CA SER A 65 5.91 -23.66 20.06
C SER A 65 5.49 -25.13 19.91
N ASP A 66 6.24 -26.04 20.53
CA ASP A 66 5.99 -27.49 20.48
C ASP A 66 4.63 -27.89 21.07
N ASP A 67 4.04 -27.04 21.90
CA ASP A 67 2.73 -27.25 22.52
C ASP A 67 1.54 -26.84 21.62
N GLY A 68 1.80 -26.37 20.39
CA GLY A 68 0.78 -26.09 19.38
C GLY A 68 -0.14 -24.90 19.66
N ARG A 69 0.00 -24.22 20.81
CA ARG A 69 -0.91 -23.14 21.26
C ARG A 69 -1.00 -21.96 20.29
N ASN A 70 0.06 -21.73 19.50
CA ASN A 70 0.17 -20.61 18.58
C ASN A 70 -0.06 -20.98 17.10
N LEU A 71 -0.50 -22.21 16.80
CA LEU A 71 -0.68 -22.69 15.43
C LEU A 71 -1.62 -21.80 14.61
N CYS A 72 -2.80 -21.46 15.15
CA CYS A 72 -3.76 -20.59 14.46
C CYS A 72 -3.16 -19.21 14.17
N SER A 73 -2.52 -18.58 15.16
CA SER A 73 -1.90 -17.27 14.98
C SER A 73 -0.78 -17.30 13.94
N PHE A 74 0.06 -18.34 13.97
CA PHE A 74 1.11 -18.56 12.98
C PHE A 74 0.52 -18.71 11.58
N ALA A 75 -0.46 -19.58 11.40
CA ALA A 75 -1.12 -19.82 10.11
C ALA A 75 -1.77 -18.54 9.56
N THR A 76 -2.49 -17.78 10.40
CA THR A 76 -3.06 -16.49 10.01
C THR A 76 -1.99 -15.50 9.58
N LYS A 77 -0.86 -15.42 10.30
CA LYS A 77 0.22 -14.50 9.97
C LYS A 77 0.87 -14.85 8.63
N VAL A 78 1.13 -16.13 8.38
CA VAL A 78 1.64 -16.60 7.07
C VAL A 78 0.63 -16.27 5.96
N ALA A 79 -0.65 -16.58 6.15
CA ALA A 79 -1.69 -16.32 5.15
C ALA A 79 -1.79 -14.82 4.80
N ASN A 80 -1.76 -13.95 5.82
CA ASN A 80 -1.79 -12.50 5.65
C ASN A 80 -0.57 -11.98 4.89
N THR A 81 0.63 -12.47 5.24
CA THR A 81 1.84 -12.05 4.51
C THR A 81 1.82 -12.53 3.06
N VAL A 82 1.37 -13.75 2.78
CA VAL A 82 1.23 -14.24 1.39
C VAL A 82 0.23 -13.37 0.62
N ALA A 83 -0.89 -13.00 1.23
CA ALA A 83 -1.88 -12.11 0.61
C ALA A 83 -1.29 -10.73 0.32
N ALA A 84 -0.54 -10.15 1.26
CA ALA A 84 0.13 -8.87 1.10
C ALA A 84 1.19 -8.91 -0.03
N ILE A 85 2.00 -9.96 -0.09
CA ILE A 85 2.99 -10.15 -1.17
C ILE A 85 2.30 -10.26 -2.53
N LYS A 86 1.22 -11.04 -2.64
CA LYS A 86 0.47 -11.18 -3.90
C LYS A 86 -0.13 -9.85 -4.36
N ALA A 87 -0.72 -9.08 -3.43
CA ALA A 87 -1.27 -7.77 -3.74
C ALA A 87 -0.20 -6.77 -4.19
N ALA A 88 0.93 -6.72 -3.48
CA ALA A 88 2.05 -5.86 -3.85
C ALA A 88 2.69 -6.27 -5.19
N ALA A 89 2.83 -7.58 -5.45
CA ALA A 89 3.35 -8.07 -6.72
C ALA A 89 2.42 -7.72 -7.91
N ALA A 90 1.11 -7.80 -7.72
CA ALA A 90 0.15 -7.37 -8.73
C ALA A 90 0.21 -5.86 -9.01
N ALA A 91 0.54 -5.04 -8.01
CA ALA A 91 0.75 -3.60 -8.17
C ALA A 91 2.08 -3.24 -8.86
N ALA A 92 3.00 -4.21 -9.00
CA ALA A 92 4.30 -4.03 -9.67
C ALA A 92 4.29 -4.49 -11.14
N ALA A 93 3.23 -5.16 -11.59
CA ALA A 93 3.06 -5.72 -12.93
C ALA A 93 2.27 -4.77 -13.84
#